data_AF-A0A7S4IUM9-F1
#
_entry.id   AF-A0A7S4IUM9-F1
#
_cell.length_a   1.000
_cell.length_b   1.000
_cell.length_c   1.000
_cell.angle_alpha   90.00
_cell.angle_beta   90.00
_cell.angle_gamma   90.00
#
_symmetry.space_group_name_H-M   'P 1'
#
loop_
_entity.id
_entity.type
_entity.pdbx_description
1 polymer ?
#
loop_
_entity_poly.entity_id
_entity_poly.type
_entity_poly.pdbx_seq_one_letter_code
_entity_poly.pdbx_strand_id
1 'polypeptide(L)'
;PTTTETPPRPTTTESPPDPTTTETPPRPTTTETPPDPITTETPPRPPPPPVTTCGGTGIACGGSTPLCDLVNDRCVACLDSSACSGAAPHCDDSTGNCVECTDLGHCDDALECNGAEQCVAGTCREGTDAVTCTGDASICIEGGGTIGTAMCVECQGDIDCANDKDRPLCTMDNVCVECIDDTTCEDKNKDLPLCGTGGTCVECKDDKDCDFDKDRPLCDASAGGGGGSGAPPH
;
A
#
# COMPACT_ATOMS: atom_id res chain seq x y z
N PRO A 1 -33.27 54.55 -13.20
CA PRO A 1 -33.97 54.06 -14.41
C PRO A 1 -32.90 53.55 -15.38
N THR A 2 -32.49 52.30 -15.18
CA THR A 2 -31.39 51.66 -15.90
C THR A 2 -32.03 50.54 -16.69
N THR A 3 -32.16 50.71 -18.01
CA THR A 3 -32.72 49.72 -18.92
C THR A 3 -31.66 48.69 -19.27
N THR A 4 -31.83 47.48 -18.77
CA THR A 4 -31.06 46.29 -19.14
C THR A 4 -31.64 45.73 -20.45
N GLU A 5 -30.90 45.85 -21.55
CA GLU A 5 -31.24 45.24 -22.83
C GLU A 5 -30.75 43.77 -22.85
N THR A 6 -31.69 42.87 -23.14
CA THR A 6 -31.46 41.41 -23.24
C THR A 6 -30.79 41.07 -24.59
N PRO A 7 -29.73 40.23 -24.63
CA PRO A 7 -29.14 39.82 -25.90
C PRO A 7 -30.04 38.82 -26.67
N PRO A 8 -30.02 38.83 -28.02
CA PRO A 8 -30.89 37.99 -28.83
C PRO A 8 -30.49 36.50 -28.86
N ARG A 9 -31.52 35.66 -29.00
CA ARG A 9 -31.50 34.19 -29.09
C ARG A 9 -30.68 33.71 -30.31
N PRO A 10 -29.88 32.63 -30.21
CA PRO A 10 -29.19 32.08 -31.37
C PRO A 10 -30.16 31.38 -32.34
N THR A 11 -29.97 31.67 -33.62
CA THR A 11 -30.64 31.04 -34.77
C THR A 11 -30.02 29.68 -35.06
N THR A 12 -30.85 28.65 -35.16
CA THR A 12 -30.48 27.32 -35.67
C THR A 12 -30.27 27.39 -37.18
N THR A 13 -29.06 27.09 -37.63
CA THR A 13 -28.73 26.88 -39.05
C THR A 13 -29.13 25.46 -39.44
N GLU A 14 -30.13 25.32 -40.30
CA GLU A 14 -30.44 24.04 -40.96
C GLU A 14 -29.46 23.79 -42.11
N SER A 15 -28.86 22.60 -42.14
CA SER A 15 -28.00 22.15 -43.23
C SER A 15 -28.82 21.82 -44.48
N PRO A 16 -28.33 22.14 -45.69
CA PRO A 16 -29.02 21.81 -46.94
C PRO A 16 -29.01 20.30 -47.23
N PRO A 17 -30.02 19.77 -47.97
CA PRO A 17 -30.06 18.37 -48.35
C PRO A 17 -29.00 18.01 -49.41
N ASP A 18 -28.36 16.86 -49.22
CA ASP A 18 -27.35 16.30 -50.13
C ASP A 18 -27.92 15.99 -51.54
N PRO A 19 -27.09 16.12 -52.60
CA PRO A 19 -27.52 15.91 -53.97
C PRO A 19 -27.78 14.43 -54.29
N THR A 20 -28.90 14.20 -54.97
CA THR A 20 -29.34 12.93 -55.56
C THR A 20 -28.25 12.30 -56.44
N THR A 21 -27.83 11.09 -56.09
CA THR A 21 -27.02 10.23 -56.95
C THR A 21 -27.90 9.49 -57.97
N THR A 22 -27.57 9.67 -59.24
CA THR A 22 -28.13 8.96 -60.40
C THR A 22 -27.78 7.48 -60.35
N GLU A 23 -28.78 6.63 -60.19
CA GLU A 23 -28.68 5.16 -60.27
C GLU A 23 -28.26 4.72 -61.68
N THR A 24 -27.11 4.05 -61.78
CA THR A 24 -26.71 3.31 -63.00
C THR A 24 -27.17 1.85 -62.84
N PRO A 25 -27.90 1.27 -63.81
CA PRO A 25 -28.42 -0.09 -63.64
C PRO A 25 -27.29 -1.12 -63.59
N PRO A 26 -27.34 -2.09 -62.66
CA PRO A 26 -26.29 -3.10 -62.54
C PRO A 26 -26.31 -4.06 -63.73
N ARG A 27 -25.11 -4.38 -64.21
CA ARG A 27 -24.81 -5.42 -65.21
C ARG A 27 -25.12 -6.80 -64.60
N PRO A 28 -25.81 -7.73 -65.30
CA PRO A 28 -26.02 -9.07 -64.78
C PRO A 28 -24.75 -9.89 -64.95
N THR A 29 -24.10 -10.22 -63.84
CA THR A 29 -23.07 -11.27 -63.77
C THR A 29 -23.53 -12.31 -62.78
N THR A 30 -24.20 -13.34 -63.28
CA THR A 30 -24.41 -14.60 -62.56
C THR A 30 -23.08 -15.35 -62.57
N THR A 31 -22.29 -15.16 -61.53
CA THR A 31 -21.31 -16.16 -61.10
C THR A 31 -21.84 -16.68 -59.78
N GLU A 32 -22.54 -17.80 -59.85
CA GLU A 32 -22.98 -18.58 -58.69
C GLU A 32 -21.73 -18.94 -57.88
N THR A 33 -21.50 -18.19 -56.79
CA THR A 33 -20.55 -18.59 -55.76
C THR A 33 -21.26 -19.66 -54.93
N PRO A 34 -20.69 -20.86 -54.78
CA PRO A 34 -21.30 -21.90 -53.94
C PRO A 34 -21.52 -21.34 -52.52
N PRO A 35 -22.62 -21.70 -51.84
CA PRO A 35 -22.93 -21.15 -50.53
C PRO A 35 -21.78 -21.46 -49.56
N ASP A 36 -21.34 -20.42 -48.85
CA ASP A 36 -20.37 -20.57 -47.76
C ASP A 36 -20.87 -21.65 -46.79
N PRO A 37 -19.99 -22.56 -46.33
CA PRO A 37 -20.39 -23.56 -45.35
C PRO A 37 -20.94 -22.84 -44.12
N ILE A 38 -22.15 -23.20 -43.69
CA ILE A 38 -22.77 -22.71 -42.47
C ILE A 38 -21.76 -22.91 -41.34
N THR A 39 -21.14 -21.81 -40.88
CA THR A 39 -20.37 -21.83 -39.64
C THR A 39 -21.40 -22.08 -38.56
N THR A 40 -21.43 -23.32 -38.09
CA THR A 40 -22.13 -23.65 -36.85
C THR A 40 -21.34 -22.92 -35.77
N GLU A 41 -21.80 -21.73 -35.37
CA GLU A 41 -21.25 -20.98 -34.25
C GLU A 41 -21.21 -21.96 -33.06
N THR A 42 -20.00 -22.37 -32.71
CA THR A 42 -19.80 -23.24 -31.55
C THR A 42 -20.25 -22.42 -30.35
N PRO A 43 -21.19 -22.92 -29.50
CA PRO A 43 -21.64 -22.18 -28.34
C PRO A 43 -20.43 -21.74 -27.50
N PRO A 44 -20.46 -20.53 -26.88
CA PRO A 44 -19.36 -20.05 -26.08
C PRO A 44 -18.96 -21.14 -25.08
N ARG A 45 -17.67 -21.47 -25.08
CA ARG A 45 -17.14 -22.53 -24.23
C ARG A 45 -17.59 -22.23 -22.79
N PRO A 46 -18.13 -23.22 -22.06
CA PRO A 46 -18.40 -23.05 -20.64
C PRO A 46 -17.13 -22.52 -19.94
N PRO A 47 -17.26 -21.65 -18.93
CA PRO A 47 -16.10 -21.21 -18.16
C PRO A 47 -15.34 -22.46 -17.67
N PRO A 48 -14.00 -22.43 -17.66
CA PRO A 48 -13.23 -23.55 -17.16
C PRO A 48 -13.70 -23.92 -15.75
N PRO A 49 -13.64 -25.21 -15.38
CA PRO A 49 -13.97 -25.61 -14.02
C PRO A 49 -13.09 -24.82 -13.03
N PRO A 50 -13.59 -24.48 -11.84
CA PRO A 50 -12.79 -23.80 -10.83
C PRO A 50 -11.53 -24.63 -10.56
N VAL A 51 -10.37 -23.98 -10.69
CA VAL A 51 -9.09 -24.58 -10.37
C VAL A 51 -9.10 -24.84 -8.86
N THR A 52 -9.17 -26.10 -8.47
CA THR A 52 -9.24 -26.51 -7.06
C THR A 52 -7.87 -26.82 -6.46
N THR A 53 -6.85 -27.00 -7.31
CA THR A 53 -5.47 -27.31 -6.93
C THR A 53 -4.49 -26.37 -7.64
N CYS A 54 -3.49 -25.87 -6.93
CA CYS A 54 -2.48 -24.97 -7.50
C CYS A 54 -1.26 -25.70 -8.11
N GLY A 55 -1.20 -27.03 -8.01
CA GLY A 55 -0.24 -27.89 -8.70
C GLY A 55 1.20 -27.68 -8.25
N GLY A 56 1.42 -27.20 -7.02
CA GLY A 56 2.72 -26.99 -6.37
C GLY A 56 3.71 -26.04 -7.08
N THR A 57 3.40 -25.56 -8.29
CA THR A 57 4.26 -24.71 -9.14
C THR A 57 3.59 -23.40 -9.53
N GLY A 58 2.47 -23.05 -8.89
CA GLY A 58 1.80 -21.76 -9.08
C GLY A 58 0.88 -21.73 -10.29
N ILE A 59 0.04 -22.76 -10.49
CA ILE A 59 -1.18 -22.56 -11.29
C ILE A 59 -1.95 -21.41 -10.63
N ALA A 60 -2.33 -20.41 -11.41
CA ALA A 60 -3.06 -19.25 -10.92
C ALA A 60 -4.42 -19.70 -10.34
N CYS A 61 -4.47 -19.74 -9.01
CA CYS A 61 -5.71 -19.61 -8.27
C CYS A 61 -6.37 -18.27 -8.66
N GLY A 62 -7.69 -18.21 -8.67
CA GLY A 62 -8.41 -17.05 -9.20
C GLY A 62 -9.87 -17.04 -8.78
N GLY A 63 -10.55 -15.93 -9.04
CA GLY A 63 -11.90 -15.71 -8.52
C GLY A 63 -11.88 -15.57 -7.00
N SER A 64 -12.82 -16.21 -6.31
CA SER A 64 -13.00 -16.12 -4.85
C SER A 64 -11.96 -16.90 -4.03
N THR A 65 -11.06 -17.65 -4.68
CA THR A 65 -9.98 -18.38 -4.02
C THR A 65 -8.67 -18.05 -4.72
N PRO A 66 -8.07 -16.86 -4.48
CA PRO A 66 -6.88 -16.41 -5.18
C PRO A 66 -5.57 -16.94 -4.59
N LEU A 67 -5.60 -17.49 -3.37
CA LEU A 67 -4.41 -17.95 -2.67
C LEU A 67 -4.20 -19.46 -2.84
N CYS A 68 -2.94 -19.88 -2.80
CA CYS A 68 -2.56 -21.28 -2.86
C CYS A 68 -2.03 -21.72 -1.50
N ASP A 69 -2.75 -22.66 -0.87
CA ASP A 69 -2.22 -23.43 0.25
C ASP A 69 -1.28 -24.50 -0.30
N LEU A 70 0.02 -24.25 -0.18
CA LEU A 70 1.08 -25.14 -0.65
C LEU A 70 1.21 -26.42 0.17
N VAL A 71 0.69 -26.44 1.40
CA VAL A 71 0.74 -27.63 2.28
C VAL A 71 -0.28 -28.66 1.82
N ASN A 72 -1.48 -28.21 1.48
CA ASN A 72 -2.59 -29.06 1.05
C ASN A 72 -2.83 -29.05 -0.47
N ASP A 73 -2.00 -28.33 -1.25
CA ASP A 73 -2.09 -28.11 -2.70
C ASP A 73 -3.50 -27.69 -3.17
N ARG A 74 -4.09 -26.72 -2.48
CA ARG A 74 -5.48 -26.29 -2.69
C ARG A 74 -5.60 -24.77 -2.86
N CYS A 75 -6.49 -24.34 -3.76
CA CYS A 75 -6.86 -22.93 -3.82
C CYS A 75 -7.81 -22.55 -2.67
N VAL A 76 -7.45 -21.50 -1.94
CA VAL A 76 -8.14 -21.01 -0.74
C VAL A 76 -8.46 -19.52 -0.88
N ALA A 77 -9.48 -19.06 -0.17
CA ALA A 77 -9.80 -17.63 -0.10
C ALA A 77 -8.77 -16.87 0.75
N CYS A 78 -8.27 -17.52 1.80
CA CYS A 78 -7.37 -16.94 2.78
C CYS A 78 -6.36 -17.98 3.29
N LEU A 79 -5.17 -17.51 3.70
CA LEU A 79 -4.17 -18.28 4.46
C LEU A 79 -4.04 -17.76 5.90
N ASP A 80 -4.53 -16.55 6.13
CA ASP A 80 -4.63 -15.84 7.40
C ASP A 80 -5.68 -14.73 7.24
N SER A 81 -6.09 -14.11 8.34
CA SER A 81 -7.17 -13.11 8.33
C SER A 81 -6.84 -11.84 7.55
N SER A 82 -5.58 -11.52 7.24
CA SER A 82 -5.23 -10.32 6.46
C SER A 82 -5.69 -10.40 4.98
N ALA A 83 -5.99 -11.61 4.51
CA ALA A 83 -6.57 -11.84 3.19
C ALA A 83 -8.10 -11.67 3.17
N CYS A 84 -8.72 -11.49 4.33
CA CYS A 84 -10.16 -11.36 4.52
C CYS A 84 -10.55 -9.91 4.81
N SER A 85 -11.79 -9.53 4.52
CA SER A 85 -12.29 -8.16 4.74
C SER A 85 -13.81 -8.10 4.75
N GLY A 86 -14.36 -7.00 5.29
CA GLY A 86 -15.79 -6.72 5.25
C GLY A 86 -16.63 -7.69 6.08
N ALA A 87 -17.66 -8.30 5.47
CA ALA A 87 -18.60 -9.16 6.20
C ALA A 87 -18.02 -10.52 6.63
N ALA A 88 -16.84 -10.90 6.13
CA ALA A 88 -16.14 -12.11 6.49
C ALA A 88 -14.65 -11.79 6.72
N PRO A 89 -14.29 -11.25 7.89
CA PRO A 89 -12.93 -10.77 8.18
C PRO A 89 -12.00 -11.84 8.77
N HIS A 90 -12.54 -12.99 9.16
CA HIS A 90 -11.74 -14.06 9.76
C HIS A 90 -11.40 -15.15 8.75
N CYS A 91 -10.15 -15.61 8.73
CA CYS A 91 -9.80 -16.83 8.01
C CYS A 91 -10.01 -18.09 8.88
N ASP A 92 -10.91 -18.98 8.44
CA ASP A 92 -10.99 -20.32 9.02
C ASP A 92 -9.87 -21.20 8.44
N ASP A 93 -8.79 -21.37 9.20
CA ASP A 93 -7.61 -22.17 8.82
C ASP A 93 -7.95 -23.62 8.41
N SER A 94 -9.05 -24.17 8.92
CA SER A 94 -9.46 -25.54 8.60
C SER A 94 -10.11 -25.64 7.22
N THR A 95 -10.82 -24.59 6.79
CA THR A 95 -11.55 -24.57 5.51
C THR A 95 -10.90 -23.65 4.46
N GLY A 96 -9.94 -22.81 4.83
CA GLY A 96 -9.29 -21.81 3.98
C GLY A 96 -10.28 -20.80 3.39
N ASN A 97 -11.36 -20.51 4.11
CA ASN A 97 -12.40 -19.59 3.69
C ASN A 97 -12.48 -18.42 4.66
N CYS A 98 -12.77 -17.24 4.11
CA CYS A 98 -13.17 -16.10 4.94
C CYS A 98 -14.56 -16.36 5.51
N VAL A 99 -14.70 -16.24 6.82
CA VAL A 99 -15.94 -16.44 7.57
C VAL A 99 -16.24 -15.23 8.45
N GLU A 100 -17.48 -15.19 8.96
CA GLU A 100 -17.94 -14.20 9.92
C GLU A 100 -17.07 -14.21 11.19
N CYS A 101 -17.00 -13.07 11.87
CA CYS A 101 -16.31 -12.99 13.16
C CYS A 101 -17.05 -13.83 14.21
N THR A 102 -16.30 -14.38 15.18
CA THR A 102 -16.87 -15.09 16.34
C THR A 102 -16.40 -14.51 17.67
N ASP A 103 -15.34 -13.72 17.63
CA ASP A 103 -14.82 -12.95 18.75
C ASP A 103 -14.16 -11.66 18.23
N LEU A 104 -13.63 -10.86 19.14
CA LEU A 104 -13.08 -9.54 18.83
C LEU A 104 -11.76 -9.62 18.05
N GLY A 105 -10.97 -10.68 18.23
CA GLY A 105 -9.70 -10.85 17.51
C GLY A 105 -9.89 -11.16 16.02
N HIS A 106 -11.11 -11.55 15.63
CA HIS A 106 -11.48 -11.80 14.23
C HIS A 106 -11.79 -10.53 13.45
N CYS A 107 -11.87 -9.38 14.14
CA CYS A 107 -12.11 -8.07 13.53
C CYS A 107 -10.83 -7.24 13.40
N ASP A 108 -9.67 -7.82 13.67
CA ASP A 108 -8.35 -7.20 13.52
C ASP A 108 -7.88 -7.42 12.06
N ASP A 109 -8.52 -6.74 11.10
CA ASP A 109 -8.17 -6.76 9.67
C ASP A 109 -7.31 -5.53 9.26
N ALA A 110 -6.84 -4.79 10.26
CA ALA A 110 -6.10 -3.53 10.13
C ALA A 110 -6.84 -2.42 9.35
N LEU A 111 -8.15 -2.54 9.14
CA LEU A 111 -8.95 -1.56 8.40
C LEU A 111 -9.56 -0.48 9.32
N GLU A 112 -9.80 -0.80 10.60
CA GLU A 112 -10.37 0.13 11.59
C GLU A 112 -9.53 0.23 12.87
N CYS A 113 -8.82 1.35 13.02
CA CYS A 113 -7.69 1.44 13.94
C CYS A 113 -8.03 2.06 15.31
N ASN A 114 -8.87 1.36 16.07
CA ASN A 114 -9.27 1.78 17.40
C ASN A 114 -9.14 0.69 18.47
N GLY A 115 -8.73 -0.53 18.09
CA GLY A 115 -8.62 -1.67 19.00
C GLY A 115 -9.93 -2.00 19.73
N ALA A 116 -11.05 -1.51 19.20
CA ALA A 116 -12.37 -1.58 19.79
C ALA A 116 -13.39 -2.21 18.84
N GLU A 117 -12.93 -2.79 17.72
CA GLU A 117 -13.78 -3.53 16.80
C GLU A 117 -14.60 -4.59 17.53
N GLN A 118 -15.92 -4.52 17.34
CA GLN A 118 -16.87 -5.39 18.00
C GLN A 118 -17.39 -6.43 17.02
N CYS A 119 -17.24 -7.70 17.38
CA CYS A 119 -17.97 -8.75 16.69
C CYS A 119 -19.42 -8.79 17.19
N VAL A 120 -20.32 -8.15 16.46
CA VAL A 120 -21.75 -8.09 16.80
C VAL A 120 -22.56 -8.83 15.75
N ALA A 121 -23.09 -9.99 16.15
CA ALA A 121 -23.91 -10.85 15.30
C ALA A 121 -23.21 -11.28 13.99
N GLY A 122 -21.94 -11.67 14.08
CA GLY A 122 -21.15 -12.17 12.95
C GLY A 122 -20.52 -11.08 12.07
N THR A 123 -20.76 -9.81 12.38
CA THR A 123 -20.22 -8.67 11.63
C THR A 123 -19.35 -7.81 12.53
N CYS A 124 -18.18 -7.41 12.02
CA CYS A 124 -17.32 -6.44 12.68
C CYS A 124 -17.94 -5.04 12.59
N ARG A 125 -17.84 -4.29 13.68
CA ARG A 125 -18.36 -2.94 13.81
C ARG A 125 -17.32 -2.09 14.51
N GLU A 126 -17.21 -0.85 14.04
CA GLU A 126 -16.40 0.17 14.67
C GLU A 126 -16.63 0.22 16.18
N GLY A 127 -15.54 0.12 16.92
CA GLY A 127 -15.51 0.38 18.34
C GLY A 127 -15.85 1.82 18.72
N THR A 128 -16.35 2.01 19.95
CA THR A 128 -16.79 3.33 20.42
C THR A 128 -15.66 4.29 20.83
N ASP A 129 -14.40 3.84 20.83
CA ASP A 129 -13.23 4.60 21.27
C ASP A 129 -12.18 4.73 20.15
N ALA A 130 -12.54 5.44 19.07
CA ALA A 130 -11.63 5.71 17.95
C ALA A 130 -10.35 6.42 18.39
N VAL A 131 -9.20 5.71 18.38
CA VAL A 131 -7.89 6.35 18.46
C VAL A 131 -7.66 7.10 17.15
N THR A 132 -7.71 8.42 17.19
CA THR A 132 -7.39 9.24 16.00
C THR A 132 -5.89 9.53 15.99
N CYS A 133 -5.14 8.82 15.15
CA CYS A 133 -3.73 9.10 14.92
C CYS A 133 -3.56 10.36 14.06
N THR A 134 -2.73 11.30 14.54
CA THR A 134 -2.47 12.58 13.86
C THR A 134 -1.01 12.99 14.09
N GLY A 135 -0.50 13.87 13.23
CA GLY A 135 0.91 14.30 13.29
C GLY A 135 1.85 13.21 12.78
N ASP A 136 3.07 13.16 13.34
CA ASP A 136 4.11 12.24 12.90
C ASP A 136 3.79 10.78 13.29
N ALA A 137 3.08 10.57 14.40
CA ALA A 137 2.53 9.28 14.79
C ALA A 137 1.21 9.02 14.04
N SER A 138 1.27 8.89 12.72
CA SER A 138 0.10 8.70 11.85
C SER A 138 -0.21 7.24 11.55
N ILE A 139 0.70 6.33 11.84
CA ILE A 139 0.49 4.89 11.66
C ILE A 139 -0.12 4.35 12.94
N CYS A 140 -1.15 3.54 12.79
CA CYS A 140 -1.78 2.89 13.92
C CYS A 140 -1.42 1.41 13.89
N ILE A 141 -0.99 0.89 15.04
CA ILE A 141 -0.75 -0.53 15.24
C ILE A 141 -1.70 -1.05 16.31
N GLU A 142 -2.40 -2.14 15.99
CA GLU A 142 -3.20 -2.88 16.96
C GLU A 142 -2.26 -3.81 17.74
N GLY A 143 -2.32 -3.75 19.07
CA GLY A 143 -1.34 -4.41 19.92
C GLY A 143 -1.53 -5.92 19.96
N GLY A 144 -1.04 -6.64 18.95
CA GLY A 144 -0.66 -8.06 18.97
C GLY A 144 -1.53 -8.99 19.84
N GLY A 145 -2.85 -8.91 19.70
CA GLY A 145 -3.79 -9.82 20.38
C GLY A 145 -4.21 -9.44 21.82
N THR A 146 -3.93 -8.22 22.30
CA THR A 146 -4.51 -7.72 23.55
C THR A 146 -5.53 -6.62 23.26
N ILE A 147 -6.79 -6.84 23.66
CA ILE A 147 -7.89 -5.88 23.43
C ILE A 147 -7.56 -4.53 24.06
N GLY A 148 -7.70 -3.44 23.30
CA GLY A 148 -7.63 -2.06 23.80
C GLY A 148 -6.24 -1.44 23.89
N THR A 149 -5.22 -1.94 23.19
CA THR A 149 -3.86 -1.36 23.15
C THR A 149 -3.48 -0.78 21.80
N ALA A 150 -4.45 -0.37 20.97
CA ALA A 150 -4.17 0.39 19.76
C ALA A 150 -3.30 1.61 20.12
N MET A 151 -2.15 1.74 19.46
CA MET A 151 -1.22 2.85 19.66
C MET A 151 -0.85 3.48 18.34
N CYS A 152 -0.72 4.81 18.37
CA CYS A 152 -0.20 5.57 17.25
C CYS A 152 1.33 5.55 17.30
N VAL A 153 1.92 5.15 16.20
CA VAL A 153 3.35 5.09 15.97
C VAL A 153 3.70 5.85 14.71
N GLU A 154 4.98 6.14 14.54
CA GLU A 154 5.44 6.88 13.37
C GLU A 154 5.74 5.96 12.19
N CYS A 155 6.12 4.71 12.47
CA CYS A 155 6.55 3.76 11.46
C CYS A 155 6.37 2.31 11.90
N GLN A 156 6.21 1.40 10.95
CA GLN A 156 6.33 -0.05 11.15
C GLN A 156 7.51 -0.62 10.36
N GLY A 157 8.02 0.14 9.37
CA GLY A 157 9.29 -0.08 8.72
C GLY A 157 9.83 1.19 8.05
N ASP A 158 11.04 1.12 7.50
CA ASP A 158 11.74 2.28 6.92
C ASP A 158 10.95 2.97 5.80
N ILE A 159 10.09 2.24 5.09
CA ILE A 159 9.27 2.80 4.01
C ILE A 159 8.30 3.88 4.50
N ASP A 160 7.86 3.78 5.76
CA ASP A 160 6.96 4.73 6.38
C ASP A 160 7.66 6.06 6.68
N CYS A 161 8.94 5.97 7.03
CA CYS A 161 9.80 7.11 7.27
C CYS A 161 10.38 7.73 5.99
N ALA A 162 10.17 7.13 4.81
CA ALA A 162 10.85 7.52 3.58
C ALA A 162 10.61 8.98 3.12
N ASN A 163 9.51 9.59 3.56
CA ASN A 163 9.20 10.99 3.27
C ASN A 163 9.89 11.97 4.22
N ASP A 164 10.30 11.51 5.40
CA ASP A 164 11.13 12.24 6.36
C ASP A 164 12.61 12.00 6.02
N LYS A 165 13.20 12.97 5.31
CA LYS A 165 14.60 12.86 4.84
C LYS A 165 15.60 12.92 5.99
N ASP A 166 15.22 13.56 7.09
CA ASP A 166 16.07 13.71 8.25
C ASP A 166 16.00 12.45 9.13
N ARG A 167 14.85 11.76 9.14
CA ARG A 167 14.62 10.56 9.95
C ARG A 167 14.10 9.37 9.10
N PRO A 168 14.90 8.84 8.16
CA PRO A 168 14.41 7.87 7.17
C PRO A 168 14.32 6.42 7.65
N LEU A 169 14.72 6.12 8.90
CA LEU A 169 14.79 4.75 9.41
C LEU A 169 13.80 4.51 10.52
N CYS A 170 13.22 3.31 10.57
CA CYS A 170 12.28 2.93 11.62
C CYS A 170 12.95 2.11 12.72
N THR A 171 12.77 2.51 13.97
CA THR A 171 13.23 1.74 15.13
C THR A 171 12.26 0.62 15.50
N MET A 172 12.72 -0.34 16.32
CA MET A 172 11.84 -1.35 16.92
C MET A 172 10.78 -0.76 17.86
N ASP A 173 11.02 0.46 18.37
CA ASP A 173 10.07 1.22 19.18
C ASP A 173 9.07 2.01 18.32
N ASN A 174 9.09 1.81 16.99
CA ASN A 174 8.17 2.42 16.01
C ASN A 174 8.29 3.96 15.91
N VAL A 175 9.50 4.47 16.13
CA VAL A 175 9.89 5.88 15.99
C VAL A 175 10.81 6.02 14.79
N CYS A 176 10.56 7.03 13.94
CA CYS A 176 11.46 7.38 12.85
C CYS A 176 12.72 8.06 13.41
N VAL A 177 13.89 7.66 12.92
CA VAL A 177 15.19 8.14 13.39
C VAL A 177 16.14 8.40 12.23
N GLU A 178 17.18 9.20 12.48
CA GLU A 178 18.22 9.52 11.51
C GLU A 178 19.12 8.31 11.21
N CYS A 179 19.40 7.50 12.25
CA CYS A 179 20.31 6.36 12.25
C CYS A 179 19.84 5.25 13.19
N ILE A 180 20.22 4.00 12.89
CA ILE A 180 20.10 2.83 13.77
C ILE A 180 21.45 2.23 14.14
N ASP A 181 22.49 2.57 13.38
CA ASP A 181 23.88 2.19 13.60
C ASP A 181 24.83 3.27 13.05
N ASP A 182 26.10 3.16 13.42
CA ASP A 182 27.15 4.11 13.04
C ASP A 182 27.37 4.18 11.52
N THR A 183 27.12 3.07 10.81
CA THR A 183 27.35 3.00 9.36
C THR A 183 26.44 3.96 8.59
N THR A 184 25.23 4.19 9.10
CA THR A 184 24.29 5.15 8.51
C THR A 184 24.79 6.59 8.61
N CYS A 185 25.55 6.91 9.66
CA CYS A 185 25.96 8.27 9.98
C CYS A 185 27.20 8.70 9.20
N GLU A 186 28.19 7.81 9.02
CA GLU A 186 29.41 8.10 8.25
C GLU A 186 29.13 8.55 6.82
N ASP A 187 28.15 7.93 6.16
CA ASP A 187 27.78 8.24 4.78
C ASP A 187 27.07 9.60 4.66
N LYS A 188 26.35 10.02 5.71
CA LYS A 188 25.62 11.30 5.75
C LYS A 188 26.52 12.47 6.11
N ASN A 189 27.31 12.32 7.17
CA ASN A 189 28.20 13.36 7.67
C ASN A 189 29.42 12.75 8.38
N LYS A 190 30.59 12.92 7.78
CA LYS A 190 31.86 12.41 8.32
C LYS A 190 32.26 13.03 9.66
N ASP A 191 31.72 14.19 10.01
CA ASP A 191 31.94 14.86 11.28
C ASP A 191 31.04 14.33 12.41
N LEU A 192 29.99 13.56 12.07
CA LEU A 192 29.06 12.95 13.02
C LEU A 192 28.94 11.44 12.75
N PRO A 193 30.02 10.64 12.92
CA PRO A 193 30.04 9.26 12.44
C PRO A 193 29.30 8.26 13.33
N LEU A 194 28.88 8.64 14.55
CA LEU A 194 28.28 7.70 15.50
C LEU A 194 26.77 7.84 15.59
N CYS A 195 26.06 6.75 15.80
CA CYS A 195 24.63 6.77 16.10
C CYS A 195 24.38 6.85 17.61
N GLY A 196 23.80 7.97 18.05
CA GLY A 196 23.44 8.18 19.45
C GLY A 196 22.25 7.32 19.88
N THR A 197 22.05 7.19 21.19
CA THR A 197 20.95 6.40 21.79
C THR A 197 19.54 6.91 21.49
N GLY A 198 19.41 8.08 20.84
CA GLY A 198 18.14 8.63 20.34
C GLY A 198 17.97 8.51 18.83
N GLY A 199 18.85 7.76 18.15
CA GLY A 199 18.82 7.62 16.69
C GLY A 199 19.16 8.93 15.98
N THR A 200 20.08 9.71 16.54
CA THR A 200 20.63 10.94 15.93
C THR A 200 22.13 10.75 15.72
N CYS A 201 22.66 11.22 14.61
CA CYS A 201 24.09 11.17 14.37
C CYS A 201 24.82 12.17 15.28
N VAL A 202 25.85 11.69 15.98
CA VAL A 202 26.60 12.44 16.99
C VAL A 202 28.09 12.38 16.71
N GLU A 203 28.81 13.34 17.31
CA GLU A 203 30.27 13.34 17.30
C GLU A 203 30.86 12.16 18.08
N CYS A 204 32.10 11.85 17.77
CA CYS A 204 32.93 10.90 18.49
C CYS A 204 33.00 11.25 19.98
N LYS A 205 32.84 10.26 20.88
CA LYS A 205 33.01 10.50 22.32
C LYS A 205 34.48 10.39 22.73
N ASP A 206 35.16 9.35 22.28
CA ASP A 206 36.59 9.12 22.51
C ASP A 206 37.32 8.76 21.20
N ASP A 207 38.64 8.89 21.19
CA ASP A 207 39.53 8.53 20.05
C ASP A 207 39.29 7.14 19.46
N LYS A 208 38.95 6.18 20.33
CA LYS A 208 38.72 4.78 19.95
C LYS A 208 37.41 4.58 19.19
N ASP A 209 36.46 5.49 19.39
CA ASP A 209 35.16 5.41 18.73
C ASP A 209 35.25 5.87 17.27
N CYS A 210 36.41 6.39 16.83
CA CYS A 210 36.58 7.02 15.53
C CYS A 210 37.94 6.72 14.87
N ASP A 211 38.63 5.65 15.26
CA ASP A 211 39.96 5.30 14.73
C ASP A 211 39.96 4.68 13.31
N PHE A 212 38.77 4.43 12.74
CA PHE A 212 38.59 3.80 11.43
C PHE A 212 38.94 4.71 10.24
N ASP A 213 38.93 6.04 10.42
CA ASP A 213 39.45 7.02 9.47
C ASP A 213 40.69 7.69 10.06
N LYS A 214 41.86 7.30 9.52
CA LYS A 214 43.18 7.83 9.89
C LYS A 214 43.34 9.34 9.65
N ASP A 215 42.46 9.95 8.86
CA ASP A 215 42.49 11.37 8.52
C ASP A 215 41.53 12.19 9.41
N ARG A 216 40.76 11.55 10.30
CA ARG A 216 39.79 12.20 11.20
C ARG A 216 40.45 12.67 12.50
N PRO A 217 40.18 13.91 12.96
CA PRO A 217 40.74 14.43 14.21
C PRO A 217 40.23 13.62 15.41
N LEU A 218 41.16 13.23 16.26
CA LEU A 218 40.93 12.51 17.51
C LEU A 218 40.23 13.42 18.54
N CYS A 219 39.37 12.84 19.38
CA CYS A 219 38.68 13.52 20.48
C CYS A 219 39.69 14.03 21.50
N ASP A 220 39.91 15.34 21.55
CA ASP A 220 40.73 15.92 22.60
C ASP A 220 39.98 15.90 23.94
N ALA A 221 40.19 14.83 24.71
CA ALA A 221 39.70 14.68 26.08
C ALA A 221 40.17 15.80 27.04
N SER A 222 41.00 16.74 26.58
CA SER A 222 41.41 17.94 27.31
C SER A 222 40.37 19.09 27.25
N ALA A 223 39.36 19.02 26.38
CA ALA A 223 38.36 20.10 26.19
C ALA A 223 37.10 19.94 27.07
N GLY A 224 37.20 19.20 28.18
CA GLY A 224 36.18 19.15 29.22
C GLY A 224 36.02 20.50 29.93
N GLY A 225 35.22 21.39 29.34
CA GLY A 225 34.63 22.55 29.99
C GLY A 225 35.23 23.90 29.58
N GLY A 226 34.58 24.60 28.65
CA GLY A 226 34.79 26.02 28.43
C GLY A 226 34.48 26.44 27.01
N GLY A 227 33.37 27.15 26.82
CA GLY A 227 32.90 27.60 25.51
C GLY A 227 33.95 28.34 24.69
N GLY A 228 33.87 28.17 23.38
CA GLY A 228 34.71 28.90 22.43
C GLY A 228 34.27 28.63 21.01
N SER A 229 33.51 29.57 20.45
CA SER A 229 33.27 29.70 19.02
C SER A 229 34.60 29.68 18.26
N GLY A 230 34.75 28.80 17.26
CA GLY A 230 35.94 28.83 16.40
C GLY A 230 35.95 27.74 15.34
N ALA A 231 35.49 28.07 14.14
CA ALA A 231 35.87 27.36 12.90
C ALA A 231 37.24 27.88 12.39
N PRO A 232 37.78 27.38 11.26
CA PRO A 232 38.72 26.24 11.07
C PRO A 232 40.19 26.70 10.79
N PRO A 233 41.14 25.81 10.38
CA PRO A 233 41.54 25.84 8.97
C PRO A 233 42.03 24.52 8.30
N HIS A 234 41.82 24.53 6.96
CA HIS A 234 42.40 23.80 5.81
C HIS A 234 42.03 22.34 5.51
#